data_AF-A0A2D1U4I3-F1
#
_entry.id   AF-A0A2D1U4I3-F1
#
_cell.length_a   1.000
_cell.length_b   1.000
_cell.length_c   1.000
_cell.angle_alpha   90.00
_cell.angle_beta   90.00
_cell.angle_gamma   90.00
#
_symmetry.space_group_name_H-M   'P 1'
#
loop_
_entity.id
_entity.type
_entity.pdbx_description
1 polymer ?
#
loop_
_entity_poly.entity_id
_entity_poly.type
_entity_poly.pdbx_seq_one_letter_code
_entity_poly.pdbx_strand_id
1 'polypeptide(L)'
;MNNIKKAALGVLVAGIAFGFSAFTTIKSGPIITYYKVGTTYPLPTDPRGYIYYSGDRCEVGGEVCSAQWDIGTNAPPTGDGTLLPTTGISFVAGSVTTGRFE
;
A
#
# COMPACT_ATOMS: atom_id res chain seq x y z
N MET A 1 1.99 56.95 -25.84
CA MET A 1 1.46 55.81 -25.04
C MET A 1 0.13 55.43 -25.70
N ASN A 2 -0.27 54.20 -26.06
CA ASN A 2 -0.19 52.97 -25.27
C ASN A 2 -0.83 51.76 -26.03
N ASN A 3 -0.27 51.24 -27.14
CA ASN A 3 -0.89 50.09 -27.85
C ASN A 3 -0.10 48.77 -27.79
N ILE A 4 1.22 48.83 -27.57
CA ILE A 4 2.09 47.64 -27.50
C ILE A 4 2.00 46.94 -26.13
N LYS A 5 1.63 47.67 -25.07
CA LYS A 5 1.57 47.12 -23.70
C LYS A 5 0.38 46.19 -23.44
N LYS A 6 -0.62 46.13 -24.34
CA LYS A 6 -1.82 45.28 -24.14
C LYS A 6 -1.70 43.88 -24.75
N ALA A 7 -0.82 43.68 -25.74
CA ALA A 7 -0.68 42.37 -26.40
C ALA A 7 0.15 41.36 -25.57
N ALA A 8 1.07 41.86 -24.74
CA ALA A 8 1.93 41.01 -23.91
C ALA A 8 1.18 40.29 -22.76
N LEU A 9 0.00 40.80 -22.36
CA LEU A 9 -0.78 40.23 -21.26
C LEU A 9 -1.71 39.09 -21.70
N GLY A 10 -2.02 38.99 -23.00
CA GLY A 10 -2.92 37.96 -23.54
C GLY A 10 -2.22 36.61 -23.80
N VAL A 11 -0.93 36.63 -24.08
CA VAL A 11 -0.15 35.41 -24.38
C VAL A 11 0.28 34.68 -23.10
N LEU A 12 0.34 35.39 -21.97
CA LEU A 12 0.82 34.82 -20.70
C LEU A 12 -0.21 33.92 -19.99
N VAL A 13 -1.50 34.02 -20.37
CA VAL A 13 -2.58 33.19 -19.78
C VAL A 13 -2.81 31.89 -20.55
N ALA A 14 -2.38 31.79 -21.82
CA ALA A 14 -2.51 30.57 -22.61
C ALA A 14 -1.49 29.47 -22.24
N GLY A 15 -0.44 29.81 -21.48
CA GLY A 15 0.64 28.88 -21.12
C GLY A 15 0.40 28.04 -19.85
N ILE A 16 -0.64 28.33 -19.06
CA ILE A 16 -0.86 27.68 -17.75
C ILE A 16 -1.90 26.54 -17.83
N ALA A 17 -2.45 26.25 -19.02
CA ALA A 17 -3.46 25.19 -19.18
C ALA A 17 -2.89 23.77 -19.31
N PHE A 18 -1.57 23.59 -19.39
CA PHE A 18 -0.91 22.28 -19.55
C PHE A 18 -0.05 21.88 -18.35
N GLY A 19 -0.34 22.40 -17.16
CA GLY A 19 0.48 22.24 -15.96
C GLY A 19 0.09 21.13 -14.99
N PHE A 20 -0.90 20.29 -15.32
CA PHE A 20 -1.24 19.11 -14.51
C PHE A 20 -1.09 17.84 -15.35
N SER A 21 0.07 17.70 -16.02
CA SER A 21 0.51 16.40 -16.50
C SER A 21 0.71 15.49 -15.29
N ALA A 22 0.12 14.30 -15.40
CA ALA A 22 0.26 13.17 -14.50
C ALA A 22 -0.31 13.40 -13.10
N PHE A 23 -1.64 13.20 -12.98
CA PHE A 23 -2.06 12.22 -11.98
C PHE A 23 -1.28 10.95 -12.32
N THR A 24 -0.15 10.77 -11.65
CA THR A 24 0.43 9.45 -11.51
C THR A 24 -0.74 8.63 -10.99
N THR A 25 -1.31 7.78 -11.83
CA THR A 25 -1.97 6.57 -11.35
C THR A 25 -0.85 5.87 -10.58
N ILE A 26 -0.69 6.27 -9.31
CA ILE A 26 -0.02 5.46 -8.32
C ILE A 26 -0.91 4.24 -8.35
N LYS A 27 -0.46 3.24 -9.11
CA LYS A 27 -1.07 1.92 -9.07
C LYS A 27 -0.91 1.54 -7.61
N SER A 28 -1.93 1.82 -6.81
CA SER A 28 -1.97 1.40 -5.41
C SER A 28 -1.85 -0.10 -5.53
N GLY A 29 -0.65 -0.62 -5.24
CA GLY A 29 -0.47 -2.04 -5.07
C GLY A 29 -1.53 -2.50 -4.06
N PRO A 30 -2.10 -3.71 -4.20
CA PRO A 30 -3.08 -4.17 -3.25
C PRO A 30 -2.35 -4.35 -1.92
N ILE A 31 -2.46 -3.35 -1.05
CA ILE A 31 -1.95 -3.44 0.32
C ILE A 31 -3.01 -4.20 1.10
N ILE A 32 -2.63 -5.37 1.60
CA ILE A 32 -3.54 -6.30 2.26
C ILE A 32 -2.96 -6.67 3.62
N THR A 33 -3.81 -6.73 4.63
CA THR A 33 -3.44 -7.19 5.97
C THR A 33 -3.40 -8.72 5.98
N TYR A 34 -2.29 -9.28 6.43
CA TYR A 34 -2.15 -10.71 6.72
C TYR A 34 -1.82 -10.92 8.20
N TYR A 35 -2.21 -12.07 8.73
CA TYR A 35 -2.03 -12.45 10.14
C TYR A 35 -0.89 -13.46 10.29
N LYS A 36 -0.09 -13.29 11.34
CA LYS A 36 1.03 -14.15 11.69
C LYS A 36 0.53 -15.32 12.52
N VAL A 37 0.37 -16.48 11.89
CA VAL A 37 -0.28 -17.67 12.50
C VAL A 37 0.69 -18.59 13.27
N GLY A 38 1.94 -18.17 13.49
CA GLY A 38 2.92 -19.00 14.20
C GLY A 38 4.26 -18.31 14.47
N THR A 39 5.08 -18.97 15.29
CA THR A 39 6.37 -18.45 15.78
C THR A 39 7.58 -18.96 15.01
N THR A 40 7.40 -19.90 14.07
CA THR A 40 8.48 -20.49 13.25
C THR A 40 9.31 -19.44 12.50
N TYR A 41 8.67 -18.34 12.10
CA TYR A 41 9.31 -17.22 11.42
C TYR A 41 9.15 -15.96 12.28
N PRO A 42 10.05 -15.71 13.25
CA PRO A 42 9.82 -14.67 14.27
C PRO A 42 9.86 -13.25 13.69
N LEU A 43 10.62 -13.02 12.62
CA LEU A 43 10.75 -11.70 12.01
C LEU A 43 9.40 -11.21 11.43
N PRO A 44 8.96 -9.96 11.71
CA PRO A 44 7.74 -9.39 11.13
C PRO A 44 7.80 -9.27 9.60
N THR A 45 9.02 -9.18 9.05
CA THR A 45 9.28 -9.03 7.63
C THR A 45 9.43 -10.35 6.89
N ASP A 46 9.22 -11.50 7.55
CA ASP A 46 9.27 -12.82 6.89
C ASP A 46 7.86 -13.21 6.41
N PRO A 47 7.62 -13.33 5.10
CA PRO A 47 6.29 -13.57 4.57
C PRO A 47 5.76 -15.00 4.83
N ARG A 48 6.63 -15.97 5.14
CA ARG A 48 6.25 -17.39 5.24
C ARG A 48 5.36 -17.72 6.43
N GLY A 49 5.24 -16.80 7.39
CA GLY A 49 4.38 -16.95 8.57
C GLY A 49 3.00 -16.29 8.44
N TYR A 50 2.66 -15.72 7.28
CA TYR A 50 1.49 -14.87 7.12
C TYR A 50 0.36 -15.52 6.30
N ILE A 51 -0.85 -15.40 6.82
CA ILE A 51 -2.08 -15.95 6.22
C ILE A 51 -3.17 -14.88 6.24
N TYR A 52 -3.91 -14.76 5.15
CA TYR A 52 -5.03 -13.84 5.04
C TYR A 52 -6.27 -14.39 5.76
N TYR A 53 -6.93 -13.49 6.49
CA TYR A 53 -8.27 -13.69 7.05
C TYR A 53 -9.07 -12.40 6.83
N SER A 54 -10.33 -12.55 6.46
CA SER A 54 -11.24 -11.44 6.16
C SER A 54 -11.73 -10.67 7.40
N GLY A 55 -11.70 -11.30 8.57
CA GLY A 55 -12.01 -10.68 9.86
C GLY A 55 -10.76 -10.30 10.65
N ASP A 56 -10.95 -9.51 11.71
CA ASP A 56 -9.91 -9.29 12.71
C ASP A 56 -9.73 -10.58 13.54
N ARG A 57 -8.49 -11.06 13.60
CA ARG A 57 -8.08 -12.26 14.34
C ARG A 57 -6.99 -11.95 15.36
N CYS A 58 -6.78 -10.66 15.65
CA CYS A 58 -5.83 -10.22 16.65
C CYS A 58 -6.40 -10.27 18.05
N GLU A 59 -5.77 -11.09 18.89
CA GLU A 59 -5.98 -11.06 20.33
C GLU A 59 -4.87 -10.28 21.04
N VAL A 60 -5.20 -9.82 22.25
CA VAL A 60 -4.25 -9.15 23.14
C VAL A 60 -3.16 -10.14 23.58
N GLY A 61 -1.92 -9.65 23.61
CA GLY A 61 -0.74 -10.38 24.07
C GLY A 61 0.08 -10.96 22.91
N GLY A 62 1.40 -10.82 22.97
CA GLY A 62 2.31 -11.15 21.87
C GLY A 62 2.92 -9.93 21.20
N GLU A 63 3.89 -10.15 20.32
CA GLU A 63 4.66 -9.07 19.68
C GLU A 63 4.14 -8.70 18.29
N VAL A 64 3.64 -9.67 17.54
CA VAL A 64 3.22 -9.51 16.15
C VAL A 64 1.97 -10.34 15.89
N CYS A 65 0.84 -9.66 15.69
CA CYS A 65 -0.39 -10.32 15.25
C CYS A 65 -0.54 -10.24 13.72
N SER A 66 -0.47 -9.04 13.15
CA SER A 66 -0.73 -8.82 11.73
C SER A 66 0.23 -7.79 11.16
N ALA A 67 0.36 -7.77 9.84
CA ALA A 67 1.10 -6.75 9.11
C ALA A 67 0.50 -6.54 7.73
N GLN A 68 0.69 -5.36 7.16
CA GLN A 68 0.27 -5.07 5.80
C GLN A 68 1.38 -5.39 4.80
N TRP A 69 0.96 -5.96 3.68
CA TRP A 69 1.84 -6.36 2.58
C TRP A 69 1.28 -5.81 1.28
N ASP A 70 2.13 -5.15 0.51
CA ASP A 70 1.85 -4.86 -0.89
C ASP A 70 2.08 -6.15 -1.68
N ILE A 71 1.02 -6.72 -2.25
CA ILE A 71 1.11 -7.96 -3.03
C ILE A 71 1.45 -7.73 -4.51
N GLY A 72 1.68 -6.48 -4.93
CA GLY A 72 2.13 -6.13 -6.27
C GLY A 72 1.15 -6.57 -7.38
N THR A 73 1.61 -7.48 -8.24
CA THR A 73 0.79 -8.07 -9.33
C THR A 73 0.19 -9.43 -8.96
N ASN A 74 0.41 -9.92 -7.74
CA ASN A 74 -0.22 -11.15 -7.29
C ASN A 74 -1.74 -10.98 -7.20
N ALA A 75 -2.47 -12.08 -7.38
CA ALA A 75 -3.91 -12.07 -7.20
C ALA A 75 -4.25 -11.78 -5.72
N PRO A 76 -5.23 -10.91 -5.44
CA PRO A 76 -5.78 -10.76 -4.10
C PRO A 76 -6.28 -12.09 -3.54
N PRO A 77 -6.17 -12.32 -2.23
CA PRO A 77 -6.69 -13.52 -1.59
C PRO A 77 -8.22 -13.57 -1.76
N THR A 78 -8.74 -14.74 -2.11
CA THR A 78 -10.17 -14.95 -2.38
C THR A 78 -10.94 -15.47 -1.16
N GLY A 79 -10.23 -15.86 -0.10
CA GLY A 79 -10.84 -16.34 1.14
C GLY A 79 -9.82 -16.56 2.26
N ASP A 80 -10.34 -16.80 3.46
CA ASP A 80 -9.56 -17.11 4.66
C ASP A 80 -8.65 -18.32 4.45
N GLY A 81 -7.47 -18.31 5.08
CA GLY A 81 -6.48 -19.38 4.93
C GLY A 81 -5.55 -19.21 3.72
N THR A 82 -5.74 -18.16 2.91
CA THR A 82 -4.85 -17.89 1.78
C THR A 82 -3.48 -17.44 2.26
N LEU A 83 -2.43 -18.20 1.90
CA LEU A 83 -1.04 -17.87 2.23
C LEU A 83 -0.59 -16.57 1.56
N LEU A 84 0.25 -15.79 2.25
CA LEU A 84 0.94 -14.67 1.63
C LEU A 84 1.93 -15.18 0.56
N PRO A 85 1.91 -14.65 -0.68
CA PRO A 85 2.89 -15.03 -1.69
C PRO A 85 4.31 -14.71 -1.23
N THR A 86 5.29 -15.55 -1.56
CA THR A 86 6.70 -15.34 -1.13
C THR A 86 7.52 -14.49 -2.10
N THR A 87 6.97 -14.15 -3.27
CA THR A 87 7.64 -13.39 -4.33
C THR A 87 6.76 -12.28 -4.87
N GLY A 88 7.39 -11.21 -5.38
CA GLY A 88 6.66 -10.05 -5.92
C GLY A 88 5.84 -9.30 -4.88
N ILE A 89 6.22 -9.40 -3.60
CA ILE A 89 5.57 -8.75 -2.47
C ILE A 89 6.52 -7.77 -1.78
N SER A 90 5.97 -6.79 -1.07
CA SER A 90 6.75 -5.84 -0.26
C SER A 90 6.08 -5.62 1.10
N PHE A 91 6.89 -5.65 2.16
CA PHE A 91 6.43 -5.35 3.51
C PHE A 91 6.15 -3.86 3.68
N VAL A 92 5.01 -3.49 4.25
CA VAL A 92 4.70 -2.09 4.57
C VAL A 92 5.28 -1.75 5.95
N ALA A 93 6.36 -0.95 5.97
CA ALA A 93 7.01 -0.56 7.20
C ALA A 93 6.06 0.21 8.15
N GLY A 94 6.10 -0.12 9.45
CA GLY A 94 5.22 0.50 10.45
C GLY A 94 3.77 0.01 10.46
N SER A 95 3.42 -0.97 9.63
CA SER A 95 2.07 -1.54 9.56
C SER A 95 1.80 -2.70 10.53
N VAL A 96 2.78 -3.03 11.38
CA VAL A 96 2.67 -4.16 12.30
C VAL A 96 1.67 -3.84 13.40
N THR A 97 0.68 -4.71 13.56
CA THR A 97 -0.22 -4.70 14.70
C THR A 97 0.32 -5.65 15.77
N THR A 98 0.47 -5.14 16.99
CA THR A 98 0.90 -5.92 18.16
C THR A 98 -0.22 -6.83 18.66
N GLY A 99 0.13 -8.05 19.08
CA GLY A 99 -0.82 -9.03 19.59
C GLY A 99 -0.40 -10.44 19.19
N ARG A 100 -1.36 -11.36 19.21
CA ARG A 100 -1.22 -12.73 18.70
C ARG A 100 -2.42 -13.07 17.83
N PHE A 101 -2.22 -14.02 16.93
CA PHE A 101 -3.33 -14.71 16.30
C PHE A 101 -4.08 -15.56 17.35
N GLU A 102 -5.42 -15.55 17.29
CA GLU A 102 -6.32 -16.34 18.16
C GLU A 102 -5.99 -17.84 18.26
#